data_AF-A0A965DAG2-F1
#
_entry.id   AF-A0A965DAG2-F1
#
_cell.length_a   1.000
_cell.length_b   1.000
_cell.length_c   1.000
_cell.angle_alpha   90.00
_cell.angle_beta   90.00
_cell.angle_gamma   90.00
#
_symmetry.space_group_name_H-M   'P 1'
#
loop_
_entity.id
_entity.type
_entity.pdbx_description
1 polymer ?
#
loop_
_entity_poly.entity_id
_entity_poly.type
_entity_poly.pdbx_seq_one_letter_code
_entity_poly.pdbx_strand_id
1 'polypeptide(L)'
;MTLPIGVGPHEGIEFDLMRIDKKDVALFFDYEPDWLHDALAQGFELILFADTLINGQLAFTRIIYRKGFESAAMRLKHLIQIEAKGFDPEREHEIGAILSYSKCDVDAFLAHVKQTRKD
;
A
#
# COMPACT_ATOMS: atom_id res chain seq x y z
N MET A 1 -23.58 3.84 -8.76
CA MET A 1 -22.88 4.27 -7.53
C MET A 1 -21.50 3.65 -7.60
N THR A 2 -20.51 4.41 -8.06
CA THR A 2 -19.13 3.95 -8.21
C THR A 2 -18.51 3.83 -6.83
N LEU A 3 -18.05 2.62 -6.49
CA LEU A 3 -17.23 2.40 -5.30
C LEU A 3 -16.05 3.38 -5.34
N PRO A 4 -15.75 4.13 -4.28
CA PRO A 4 -14.46 4.81 -4.19
C PRO A 4 -13.38 3.72 -4.23
N ILE A 5 -12.36 3.92 -5.06
CA ILE A 5 -11.17 3.06 -5.09
C ILE A 5 -10.67 3.02 -3.65
N GLY A 6 -10.68 1.82 -3.04
CA GLY A 6 -10.36 1.67 -1.62
C GLY A 6 -8.95 2.15 -1.29
N VAL A 7 -8.63 2.17 0.00
CA VAL A 7 -7.24 2.35 0.49
C VAL A 7 -6.48 1.05 0.24
N GLY A 8 -6.29 0.73 -1.03
CA GLY A 8 -5.42 -0.30 -1.55
C GLY A 8 -4.64 0.31 -2.73
N PRO A 9 -3.56 -0.33 -3.22
CA PRO A 9 -2.86 0.14 -4.41
C PRO A 9 -3.86 0.61 -5.45
N HIS A 10 -3.72 1.85 -5.94
CA HIS A 10 -4.44 2.18 -7.15
C HIS A 10 -3.93 1.18 -8.20
N GLU A 11 -4.83 0.63 -9.00
CA GLU A 11 -4.41 -0.27 -10.05
C GLU A 11 -3.83 0.60 -11.17
N GLY A 12 -2.51 0.80 -11.15
CA GLY A 12 -1.73 1.27 -12.30
C GLY A 12 -1.39 2.75 -12.39
N ILE A 13 -1.69 3.61 -11.40
CA ILE A 13 -1.31 5.05 -11.44
C ILE A 13 -0.18 5.44 -10.48
N GLU A 14 0.25 4.53 -9.60
CA GLU A 14 1.21 4.76 -8.54
C GLU A 14 2.50 5.33 -9.09
N PHE A 15 2.98 4.76 -10.19
CA PHE A 15 4.24 5.19 -10.77
C PHE A 15 4.16 6.61 -11.32
N ASP A 16 3.07 6.95 -12.00
CA ASP A 16 2.86 8.31 -12.49
C ASP A 16 2.81 9.29 -11.31
N LEU A 17 2.08 8.95 -10.25
CA LEU A 17 2.02 9.74 -9.02
C LEU A 17 3.40 9.89 -8.35
N MET A 18 4.20 8.82 -8.34
CA MET A 18 5.57 8.89 -7.84
C MET A 18 6.44 9.80 -8.71
N ARG A 19 6.33 9.72 -10.03
CA ARG A 19 7.10 10.56 -10.97
C ARG A 19 6.78 12.05 -10.88
N ILE A 20 5.55 12.40 -10.48
CA ILE A 20 5.13 13.79 -10.29
C ILE A 20 5.15 14.24 -8.82
N ASP A 21 5.89 13.53 -7.96
CA ASP A 21 6.11 13.84 -6.54
C ASP A 21 4.82 13.96 -5.73
N LYS A 22 3.82 13.14 -6.07
CA LYS A 22 2.54 13.01 -5.34
C LYS A 22 2.49 11.80 -4.42
N LYS A 23 3.38 10.82 -4.63
CA LYS A 23 3.59 9.68 -3.74
C LYS A 23 5.08 9.42 -3.60
N ASP A 24 5.53 9.16 -2.38
CA ASP A 24 6.92 8.75 -2.12
C ASP A 24 7.05 7.25 -1.82
N VAL A 25 5.93 6.59 -1.50
CA VAL A 25 5.85 5.16 -1.19
C VAL A 25 4.64 4.55 -1.88
N ALA A 26 4.82 3.38 -2.47
CA ALA A 26 3.77 2.56 -3.08
C ALA A 26 3.87 1.10 -2.60
N LEU A 27 2.72 0.42 -2.55
CA LEU A 27 2.57 -0.93 -1.99
C LEU A 27 1.83 -1.82 -2.99
N PHE A 28 2.35 -3.01 -3.25
CA PHE A 28 1.76 -4.00 -4.16
C PHE A 28 1.73 -5.38 -3.51
N PHE A 29 0.59 -6.07 -3.64
CA PHE A 29 0.37 -7.43 -3.18
C PHE A 29 0.25 -8.36 -4.40
N ASP A 30 0.82 -9.56 -4.31
CA ASP A 30 0.55 -10.70 -5.22
C ASP A 30 0.86 -10.49 -6.71
N TYR A 31 1.34 -9.31 -7.12
CA TYR A 31 1.76 -9.02 -8.48
C TYR A 31 3.01 -8.13 -8.51
N GLU A 32 3.76 -8.26 -9.61
CA GLU A 32 4.86 -7.36 -9.93
C GLU A 32 4.36 -6.29 -10.89
N PRO A 33 4.47 -4.98 -10.56
CA PRO A 33 4.04 -3.96 -11.48
C PRO A 33 4.95 -3.91 -12.71
N ASP A 34 4.37 -3.82 -13.91
CA ASP A 34 5.10 -3.81 -15.19
C ASP A 34 6.20 -2.73 -15.26
N TRP A 35 6.02 -1.62 -14.53
CA TRP A 35 6.94 -0.48 -14.47
C TRP A 35 8.04 -0.62 -13.40
N LEU A 36 8.10 -1.72 -12.64
CA LEU A 36 9.08 -1.89 -11.55
C LEU A 36 10.52 -1.64 -12.05
N HIS A 37 10.89 -2.21 -13.19
CA HIS A 37 12.23 -2.05 -13.75
C HIS A 37 12.54 -0.58 -14.07
N ASP A 38 11.58 0.17 -14.61
CA ASP A 38 11.74 1.59 -14.91
C ASP A 38 11.88 2.44 -13.64
N ALA A 39 11.15 2.09 -12.59
CA ALA A 39 11.30 2.76 -11.29
C ALA A 39 12.70 2.52 -10.71
N LEU A 40 13.17 1.29 -10.70
CA LEU A 40 14.51 0.97 -10.20
C LEU A 40 15.61 1.66 -11.03
N ALA A 41 15.46 1.72 -12.35
CA ALA A 41 16.37 2.45 -13.23
C ALA A 41 16.38 3.97 -12.98
N GLN A 42 15.28 4.53 -12.46
CA GLN A 42 15.15 5.93 -12.06
C GLN A 42 15.61 6.20 -10.62
N GLY A 43 16.11 5.19 -9.91
CA GLY A 43 16.67 5.34 -8.57
C GLY A 43 15.66 5.22 -7.43
N PHE A 44 14.45 4.71 -7.70
CA PHE A 44 13.56 4.21 -6.65
C PHE A 44 14.13 2.92 -6.07
N GLU A 45 13.77 2.63 -4.82
CA GLU A 45 14.23 1.46 -4.07
C GLU A 45 13.06 0.51 -3.80
N LEU A 46 13.38 -0.78 -3.58
CA LEU A 46 12.41 -1.85 -3.39
C LEU A 46 12.67 -2.60 -2.08
N ILE A 47 11.62 -2.80 -1.32
CA ILE A 47 11.54 -3.82 -0.26
C ILE A 47 10.63 -4.93 -0.76
N LEU A 48 11.14 -6.16 -0.80
CA LEU A 48 10.42 -7.37 -1.17
C LEU A 48 10.37 -8.32 0.04
N PHE A 49 9.20 -8.82 0.38
CA PHE A 49 9.05 -9.86 1.42
C PHE A 49 7.87 -10.76 1.13
N ALA A 50 8.00 -12.03 1.49
CA ALA A 50 6.90 -12.98 1.46
C ALA A 50 6.05 -12.81 2.72
N ASP A 51 4.74 -12.73 2.54
CA ASP A 51 3.77 -12.51 3.61
C ASP A 51 2.80 -13.67 3.76
N THR A 52 2.47 -14.40 2.70
CA THR A 52 1.48 -15.48 2.74
C THR A 52 1.78 -16.60 1.73
N LEU A 53 1.26 -17.80 2.00
CA LEU A 53 1.16 -18.88 1.03
C LEU A 53 -0.26 -18.90 0.47
N ILE A 54 -0.44 -18.56 -0.80
CA ILE A 54 -1.72 -18.60 -1.51
C ILE A 54 -1.68 -19.80 -2.46
N ASN A 55 -2.58 -20.76 -2.28
CA ASN A 55 -2.65 -21.99 -3.08
C ASN A 55 -1.30 -22.76 -3.21
N GLY A 56 -0.48 -22.72 -2.15
CA GLY A 56 0.85 -23.36 -2.14
C GLY A 56 1.96 -22.58 -2.85
N GLN A 57 1.68 -21.37 -3.33
CA GLN A 57 2.67 -20.44 -3.88
C GLN A 57 2.93 -19.30 -2.90
N LEU A 58 4.19 -18.85 -2.82
CA LEU A 58 4.55 -17.68 -2.02
C LEU A 58 4.00 -16.42 -2.68
N ALA A 59 3.10 -15.76 -1.96
CA ALA A 59 2.70 -14.38 -2.20
C ALA A 59 3.84 -13.46 -1.77
N PHE A 60 4.10 -12.44 -2.59
CA PHE A 60 5.12 -11.44 -2.30
C PHE A 60 4.49 -10.06 -2.23
N THR A 61 4.77 -9.37 -1.15
CA THR A 61 4.52 -7.94 -1.01
C THR A 61 5.74 -7.13 -1.44
N ARG A 62 5.49 -6.09 -2.23
CA ARG A 62 6.48 -5.14 -2.73
C ARG A 62 6.18 -3.74 -2.20
N ILE A 63 7.17 -3.09 -1.61
CA ILE A 63 7.11 -1.67 -1.27
C ILE A 63 8.16 -0.95 -2.11
N ILE A 64 7.70 -0.05 -2.99
CA ILE A 64 8.56 0.77 -3.84
C ILE A 64 8.57 2.18 -3.27
N TYR A 65 9.75 2.78 -3.12
CA TYR A 65 9.87 4.07 -2.46
C TYR A 65 11.00 4.92 -3.02
N ARG A 66 10.89 6.23 -2.83
CA ARG A 66 11.95 7.18 -3.19
C ARG A 66 13.05 7.17 -2.13
N LYS A 67 14.30 7.32 -2.56
CA LYS A 67 15.43 7.55 -1.66
C LYS A 67 15.16 8.70 -0.68
N GLY A 68 15.48 8.51 0.59
CA GLY A 68 15.13 9.42 1.69
C GLY A 68 13.83 9.09 2.43
N PHE A 69 13.04 8.13 1.92
CA PHE A 69 11.80 7.65 2.56
C PHE A 69 11.92 6.23 3.13
N GLU A 70 13.15 5.78 3.40
CA GLU A 70 13.46 4.45 3.94
C GLU A 70 12.69 4.17 5.25
N SER A 71 12.64 5.17 6.14
CA SER A 71 11.94 5.06 7.42
C SER A 71 10.44 4.82 7.25
N ALA A 72 9.81 5.52 6.29
CA ALA A 72 8.40 5.36 6.00
C ALA A 72 8.11 3.99 5.37
N ALA A 73 8.95 3.55 4.43
CA ALA A 73 8.84 2.23 3.80
C ALA A 73 9.02 1.09 4.82
N MET A 74 9.99 1.21 5.73
CA MET A 74 10.21 0.24 6.81
C MET A 74 9.07 0.24 7.83
N ARG A 75 8.51 1.41 8.15
CA ARG A 75 7.33 1.51 9.02
C ARG A 75 6.13 0.83 8.37
N LEU A 76 5.90 1.06 7.08
CA LEU A 76 4.84 0.41 6.33
C LEU A 76 5.00 -1.12 6.34
N LYS A 77 6.21 -1.63 6.07
CA LYS A 77 6.51 -3.06 6.17
C LYS A 77 6.12 -3.61 7.54
N HIS A 78 6.53 -2.94 8.61
CA HIS A 78 6.22 -3.37 9.97
C HIS A 78 4.71 -3.38 10.25
N LEU A 79 4.00 -2.33 9.83
CA LEU A 79 2.54 -2.26 9.96
C LEU A 79 1.89 -3.43 9.25
N ILE A 80 2.27 -3.75 8.01
CA ILE A 80 1.69 -4.87 7.23
C ILE A 80 1.97 -6.22 7.89
N GLN A 81 3.20 -6.46 8.35
CA GLN A 81 3.61 -7.76 8.91
C GLN A 81 3.04 -8.06 10.30
N ILE A 82 2.59 -7.04 11.05
CA ILE A 82 1.90 -7.29 12.31
C ILE A 82 0.53 -7.91 12.00
N GLU A 83 0.24 -9.09 12.56
CA GLU A 83 -1.13 -9.62 12.57
C GLU A 83 -2.03 -8.67 13.36
N ALA A 84 -2.99 -8.04 12.66
CA ALA A 84 -4.00 -7.22 13.32
C ALA A 84 -4.98 -8.15 14.06
N LYS A 85 -5.21 -7.92 15.36
CA LYS A 85 -6.26 -8.60 16.12
C LYS A 85 -7.64 -8.01 15.83
N GLY A 86 -7.99 -7.94 14.54
CA GLY A 86 -9.22 -7.31 14.05
C GLY A 86 -8.98 -6.01 13.29
N PHE A 87 -10.04 -5.23 13.11
CA PHE A 87 -9.98 -3.95 12.40
C PHE A 87 -9.42 -2.85 13.31
N ASP A 88 -8.33 -2.22 12.89
CA ASP A 88 -7.64 -1.15 13.62
C ASP A 88 -7.64 0.15 12.80
N PRO A 89 -8.56 1.09 13.07
CA PRO A 89 -8.64 2.37 12.37
C PRO A 89 -7.36 3.20 12.42
N GLU A 90 -6.63 3.17 13.53
CA GLU A 90 -5.43 3.98 13.71
C GLU A 90 -4.31 3.48 12.79
N ARG A 91 -4.16 2.16 12.73
CA ARG A 91 -3.25 1.50 11.78
C ARG A 91 -3.60 1.84 10.33
N GLU A 92 -4.87 1.80 9.95
CA GLU A 92 -5.28 2.12 8.58
C GLU A 92 -5.03 3.59 8.23
N HIS A 93 -5.23 4.51 9.18
CA HIS A 93 -4.84 5.91 9.01
C HIS A 93 -3.34 6.08 8.82
N GLU A 94 -2.53 5.35 9.57
CA GLU A 94 -1.08 5.42 9.45
C GLU A 94 -0.61 4.88 8.08
N ILE A 95 -1.15 3.73 7.66
CA ILE A 95 -0.90 3.17 6.33
C ILE A 95 -1.32 4.17 5.23
N GLY A 96 -2.52 4.74 5.36
CA GLY A 96 -3.05 5.73 4.43
C GLY A 96 -2.14 6.96 4.31
N ALA A 97 -1.65 7.48 5.44
CA ALA A 97 -0.75 8.62 5.47
C ALA A 97 0.59 8.33 4.78
N ILE A 98 1.19 7.16 5.03
CA ILE A 98 2.44 6.75 4.35
C ILE A 98 2.24 6.64 2.84
N LEU A 99 1.09 6.13 2.41
CA LEU A 99 0.72 5.98 1.00
C LEU A 99 0.15 7.27 0.37
N SER A 100 0.22 8.39 1.09
CA SER A 100 -0.23 9.72 0.67
C SER A 100 -1.73 9.83 0.35
N TYR A 101 -2.57 8.99 0.96
CA TYR A 101 -4.02 9.16 0.93
C TYR A 101 -4.45 10.31 1.82
N SER A 102 -5.51 11.02 1.41
CA SER A 102 -6.12 12.02 2.27
C SER A 102 -6.82 11.34 3.43
N LYS A 103 -6.85 12.01 4.59
CA LYS A 103 -7.60 11.51 5.76
C LYS A 103 -9.07 11.23 5.42
N CYS A 104 -9.68 12.07 4.58
CA CYS A 104 -11.07 11.92 4.14
C CYS A 104 -11.29 10.63 3.35
N ASP A 105 -10.36 10.27 2.45
CA ASP A 105 -10.45 9.03 1.68
C ASP A 105 -10.31 7.81 2.58
N VAL A 106 -9.39 7.87 3.55
CA VAL A 106 -9.25 6.81 4.56
C VAL A 106 -10.51 6.70 5.41
N ASP A 107 -11.04 7.80 5.94
CA ASP A 107 -12.28 7.82 6.73
C ASP A 107 -13.46 7.19 5.97
N ALA A 108 -13.60 7.52 4.67
CA ALA A 108 -14.63 6.96 3.81
C ALA A 108 -14.49 5.43 3.63
N PHE A 109 -13.26 4.95 3.43
CA PHE A 109 -12.96 3.53 3.37
C PHE A 109 -13.28 2.82 4.68
N LEU A 110 -12.85 3.37 5.82
CA LEU A 110 -13.12 2.79 7.14
C LEU A 110 -14.63 2.72 7.44
N ALA A 111 -15.39 3.74 7.04
CA ALA A 111 -16.84 3.76 7.18
C ALA A 111 -17.51 2.66 6.35
N HIS A 112 -17.02 2.42 5.12
CA HIS A 112 -17.52 1.34 4.27
C HIS A 112 -17.24 -0.03 4.87
N VAL A 113 -16.00 -0.31 5.29
CA VAL A 113 -15.61 -1.60 5.88
C VAL A 113 -16.42 -1.92 7.14
N LYS A 114 -16.71 -0.92 7.99
CA LYS A 114 -17.55 -1.09 9.17
C LYS A 114 -19.01 -1.47 8.84
N GLN A 115 -19.55 -0.98 7.73
CA GLN A 115 -20.92 -1.30 7.31
C GLN A 115 -21.02 -2.73 6.75
N THR A 116 -20.01 -3.17 5.99
CA THR A 116 -19.99 -4.50 5.36
C THR A 116 -19.71 -5.64 6.36
N ARG A 117 -19.15 -5.34 7.54
CA ARG A 117 -18.92 -6.34 8.61
C ARG A 117 -20.07 -6.45 9.62
N LYS A 118 -21.24 -5.87 9.32
CA LYS A 118 -22.40 -5.85 10.22
C LYS A 118 -23.43 -6.97 9.98
N ASP A 119 -23.09 -7.93 9.11
CA ASP A 119 -23.90 -9.11 8.80
C ASP A 119 -23.20 -10.41 9.25
#